data_AF-A0AAE8MXQ9-F1
#
_entry.id   AF-A0AAE8MXQ9-F1
#
_cell.length_a   1.000
_cell.length_b   1.000
_cell.length_c   1.000
_cell.angle_alpha   90.00
_cell.angle_beta   90.00
_cell.angle_gamma   90.00
#
_symmetry.space_group_name_H-M   'P 1'
#
loop_
_entity.id
_entity.type
_entity.pdbx_description
1 polymer ?
#
loop_
_entity_poly.entity_id
_entity_poly.type
_entity_poly.pdbx_seq_one_letter_code
_entity_poly.pdbx_strand_id
1 'polypeptide(L)'
;MSARVNTSNSRSRRPGIYIRRAFSVLLGMSLYTVARPFEPSYWLLKSEASLLIDRFVSTIALLCACYFQWAVASLRRPVTVTYPGPGEQPPLFVWRLANFWPCALCEFLLLVVAYCETSEVARRTIVSGLVLGLWLVGLPATPESTKRAIWDEVKREAAEQILHALTARRVGC
;
A
#
# COMPACT_ATOMS: atom_id res chain seq x y z
N MET A 1 42.90 15.89 -34.08
CA MET A 1 41.67 15.20 -34.53
C MET A 1 40.74 15.06 -33.34
N SER A 2 39.68 15.86 -33.32
CA SER A 2 38.76 16.04 -32.18
C SER A 2 37.56 15.09 -32.33
N ALA A 3 37.42 14.13 -31.42
CA ALA A 3 36.28 13.22 -31.38
C ALA A 3 35.07 13.96 -30.77
N ARG A 4 34.15 14.36 -31.64
CA ARG A 4 32.89 15.00 -31.28
C ARG A 4 31.97 13.94 -30.67
N VAL A 5 31.94 13.87 -29.34
CA VAL A 5 30.98 13.05 -28.57
C VAL A 5 29.58 13.57 -28.87
N ASN A 6 28.82 12.83 -29.68
CA ASN A 6 27.41 13.10 -29.98
C ASN A 6 26.58 12.91 -28.70
N THR A 7 26.37 13.99 -27.96
CA THR A 7 25.48 14.09 -26.80
C THR A 7 24.00 14.24 -27.19
N SER A 8 23.56 13.53 -28.23
CA SER A 8 22.20 13.67 -28.78
C SER A 8 21.26 12.53 -28.36
N ASN A 9 21.19 12.15 -27.08
CA ASN A 9 20.09 11.27 -26.64
C ASN A 9 19.72 11.30 -25.15
N SER A 10 19.95 12.40 -24.44
CA SER A 10 19.62 12.51 -23.00
C SER A 10 18.20 13.02 -22.71
N ARG A 11 17.33 13.15 -23.72
CA ARG A 11 15.93 13.56 -23.57
C ARG A 11 14.93 12.48 -23.98
N SER A 12 15.16 11.21 -23.63
CA SER A 12 13.99 10.35 -23.39
C SER A 12 13.29 10.89 -22.15
N ARG A 13 12.37 11.85 -22.38
CA ARG A 13 11.30 12.19 -21.43
C ARG A 13 10.86 10.86 -20.82
N ARG A 14 10.73 10.76 -19.51
CA ARG A 14 10.07 9.61 -18.87
C ARG A 14 8.59 9.95 -18.67
N PRO A 15 7.74 10.05 -19.72
CA PRO A 15 6.31 10.36 -19.58
C PRO A 15 5.57 9.26 -18.83
N GLY A 16 6.17 8.08 -18.67
CA GLY A 16 5.53 6.93 -18.03
C GLY A 16 5.23 7.10 -16.53
N ILE A 17 5.78 8.07 -15.81
CA ILE A 17 5.48 8.20 -14.35
C ILE A 17 4.06 8.72 -14.13
N TYR A 18 3.66 9.76 -14.86
CA TYR A 18 2.31 10.33 -14.73
C TYR A 18 1.22 9.35 -15.16
N ILE A 19 1.45 8.61 -16.24
CA ILE A 19 0.53 7.57 -16.73
C ILE A 19 0.37 6.46 -15.70
N ARG A 20 1.48 5.97 -15.10
CA ARG A 20 1.43 4.94 -14.07
C ARG A 20 0.67 5.40 -12.82
N ARG A 21 0.86 6.66 -12.41
CA ARG A 21 0.12 7.26 -11.29
C ARG A 21 -1.38 7.36 -11.59
N ALA A 22 -1.75 7.86 -12.77
CA ALA A 22 -3.15 7.94 -13.18
C ALA A 22 -3.79 6.54 -13.18
N PHE A 23 -3.10 5.54 -13.73
CA PHE A 23 -3.57 4.16 -13.75
C PHE A 23 -3.72 3.56 -12.34
N SER A 24 -2.76 3.82 -11.44
CA SER A 24 -2.87 3.36 -10.04
C SER A 24 -4.05 3.98 -9.30
N VAL A 25 -4.42 5.22 -9.60
CA VAL A 25 -5.59 5.86 -9.00
C VAL A 25 -6.88 5.21 -9.50
N LEU A 26 -6.96 4.92 -10.81
CA LEU A 26 -8.11 4.22 -11.39
C LEU A 26 -8.27 2.79 -10.82
N LEU A 27 -7.17 2.06 -10.67
CA LEU A 27 -7.20 0.74 -10.05
C LEU A 27 -7.58 0.82 -8.57
N GLY A 28 -7.05 1.79 -7.82
CA GLY A 28 -7.42 2.00 -6.42
C GLY A 28 -8.91 2.35 -6.25
N MET A 29 -9.46 3.20 -7.13
CA MET A 29 -10.90 3.49 -7.17
C MET A 29 -11.74 2.25 -7.50
N SER A 30 -11.25 1.42 -8.43
CA SER A 30 -11.92 0.17 -8.81
C SER A 30 -11.90 -0.84 -7.66
N LEU A 31 -10.75 -1.03 -7.01
CA LEU A 31 -10.59 -1.85 -5.82
C LEU A 31 -11.54 -1.38 -4.70
N TYR A 32 -11.61 -0.08 -4.46
CA TYR A 32 -12.52 0.51 -3.47
C TYR A 32 -13.99 0.21 -3.77
N THR A 33 -14.38 0.26 -5.05
CA THR A 33 -15.75 -0.04 -5.47
C THR A 33 -16.08 -1.52 -5.28
N VAL A 34 -15.19 -2.42 -5.73
CA VAL A 34 -15.39 -3.88 -5.66
C VAL A 34 -15.32 -4.40 -4.22
N ALA A 35 -14.55 -3.74 -3.36
CA ALA A 35 -14.39 -4.16 -1.98
C ALA A 35 -15.65 -3.99 -1.14
N ARG A 36 -16.61 -3.12 -1.49
CA ARG A 36 -17.76 -2.85 -0.62
C ARG A 36 -18.87 -3.91 -0.74
N PRO A 37 -19.33 -4.53 0.37
CA PRO A 37 -18.80 -4.48 1.75
C PRO A 37 -17.65 -5.48 1.99
N PHE A 38 -16.54 -5.00 2.59
CA PHE A 38 -15.35 -5.81 2.90
C PHE A 38 -15.38 -6.13 4.40
N GLU A 39 -15.79 -7.34 4.75
CA GLU A 39 -15.92 -7.80 6.13
C GLU A 39 -15.19 -9.13 6.32
N PRO A 40 -13.86 -9.13 6.45
CA PRO A 40 -13.06 -10.35 6.55
C PRO A 40 -13.16 -11.02 7.92
N SER A 41 -13.29 -10.28 9.03
CA SER A 41 -13.22 -10.87 10.37
C SER A 41 -14.58 -11.26 10.96
N TYR A 42 -15.68 -10.67 10.49
CA TYR A 42 -17.03 -11.12 10.88
C TYR A 42 -17.27 -12.59 10.54
N TRP A 43 -16.69 -13.09 9.45
CA TRP A 43 -16.75 -14.52 9.08
C TRP A 43 -16.08 -15.43 10.13
N LEU A 44 -14.96 -14.99 10.68
CA LEU A 44 -14.15 -15.77 11.64
C LEU A 44 -14.71 -15.72 13.07
N LEU A 45 -15.23 -14.57 13.49
CA LEU A 45 -15.57 -14.32 14.90
C LEU A 45 -17.08 -14.31 15.19
N LYS A 46 -17.95 -14.24 14.17
CA LYS A 46 -19.43 -14.24 14.27
C LYS A 46 -19.99 -13.40 15.42
N SER A 47 -19.34 -12.28 15.76
CA SER A 47 -19.71 -11.40 16.86
C SER A 47 -20.10 -10.03 16.32
N GLU A 48 -21.20 -9.46 16.83
CA GLU A 48 -21.69 -8.14 16.40
C GLU A 48 -20.73 -7.01 16.77
N ALA A 49 -20.01 -7.13 17.90
CA ALA A 49 -18.95 -6.19 18.27
C ALA A 49 -17.76 -6.24 17.27
N SER A 50 -17.57 -7.37 16.58
CA SER A 50 -16.55 -7.52 15.56
C SER A 50 -16.87 -6.71 14.31
N LEU A 51 -18.16 -6.46 13.97
CA LEU A 51 -18.53 -5.75 12.73
C LEU A 51 -18.03 -4.31 12.69
N LEU A 52 -18.16 -3.58 13.81
CA LEU A 52 -17.68 -2.19 13.88
C LEU A 52 -16.16 -2.13 13.75
N ILE A 53 -15.45 -2.96 14.51
CA ILE A 53 -13.98 -3.03 14.48
C ILE A 53 -13.51 -3.46 13.08
N ASP A 54 -14.13 -4.48 12.50
CA ASP A 54 -13.81 -4.99 11.17
C ASP A 54 -13.98 -3.92 10.10
N ARG A 55 -15.05 -3.14 10.18
CA ARG A 55 -15.32 -2.07 9.21
C ARG A 55 -14.32 -0.92 9.31
N PHE A 56 -13.92 -0.53 10.53
CA PHE A 56 -12.88 0.47 10.72
C PHE A 56 -11.51 -0.02 10.24
N VAL A 57 -11.10 -1.21 10.69
CA VAL A 57 -9.81 -1.81 10.32
C VAL A 57 -9.73 -2.07 8.82
N SER A 58 -10.79 -2.61 8.22
CA SER A 58 -10.92 -2.78 6.77
C SER A 58 -10.75 -1.48 6.02
N THR A 59 -11.47 -0.42 6.46
CA THR A 59 -11.44 0.87 5.76
C THR A 59 -10.04 1.46 5.79
N ILE A 60 -9.36 1.40 6.94
CA ILE A 60 -7.98 1.86 7.09
C ILE A 60 -7.04 1.00 6.22
N ALA A 61 -7.15 -0.33 6.30
CA ALA A 61 -6.30 -1.24 5.54
C ALA A 61 -6.43 -1.02 4.03
N LEU A 62 -7.66 -0.76 3.56
CA LEU A 62 -7.95 -0.50 2.16
C LEU A 62 -7.48 0.88 1.72
N LEU A 63 -7.60 1.90 2.58
CA LEU A 63 -7.01 3.22 2.34
C LEU A 63 -5.48 3.12 2.22
N CYS A 64 -4.84 2.35 3.10
CA CYS A 64 -3.41 2.07 3.02
C CYS A 64 -3.04 1.33 1.73
N ALA A 65 -3.84 0.36 1.29
CA ALA A 65 -3.61 -0.35 0.04
C ALA A 65 -3.66 0.59 -1.18
N CYS A 66 -4.66 1.49 -1.24
CA CYS A 66 -4.75 2.53 -2.27
C CYS A 66 -3.53 3.47 -2.25
N TYR A 67 -3.08 3.88 -1.06
CA TYR A 67 -1.85 4.67 -0.92
C TYR A 67 -0.62 3.92 -1.42
N PHE A 68 -0.48 2.64 -1.07
CA PHE A 68 0.63 1.80 -1.52
C PHE A 68 0.64 1.63 -3.03
N GLN A 69 -0.52 1.50 -3.66
CA GLN A 69 -0.64 1.43 -5.11
C GLN A 69 -0.09 2.69 -5.79
N TRP A 70 -0.42 3.87 -5.26
CA TRP A 70 0.14 5.14 -5.71
C TRP A 70 1.64 5.26 -5.41
N ALA A 71 2.10 4.77 -4.26
CA ALA A 71 3.51 4.79 -3.88
C ALA A 71 4.35 3.91 -4.81
N VAL A 72 3.89 2.69 -5.11
CA VAL A 72 4.52 1.75 -6.05
C VAL A 72 4.57 2.34 -7.47
N ALA A 73 3.49 2.98 -7.92
CA ALA A 73 3.45 3.68 -9.21
C ALA A 73 4.39 4.89 -9.28
N SER A 74 4.70 5.49 -8.13
CA SER A 74 5.60 6.64 -7.99
C SER A 74 7.09 6.27 -7.97
N LEU A 75 7.44 4.98 -7.92
CA LEU A 75 8.82 4.52 -7.87
C LEU A 75 9.62 4.92 -9.13
N ARG A 76 10.77 5.55 -8.90
CA ARG A 76 11.71 5.97 -9.96
C ARG A 76 12.90 5.05 -10.13
N ARG A 77 13.14 4.18 -9.14
CA ARG A 77 14.25 3.23 -9.05
C ARG A 77 13.70 1.85 -8.68
N PRO A 78 14.36 0.76 -9.10
CA PRO A 78 13.98 -0.58 -8.65
C PRO A 78 14.13 -0.68 -7.13
N VAL A 79 13.23 -1.42 -6.49
CA VAL A 79 13.22 -1.63 -5.03
C VAL A 79 13.43 -3.11 -4.76
N THR A 80 14.37 -3.41 -3.88
CA THR A 80 14.60 -4.77 -3.39
C THR A 80 13.79 -4.98 -2.12
N VAL A 81 12.89 -5.95 -2.15
CA VAL A 81 12.17 -6.42 -0.98
C VAL A 81 13.05 -7.40 -0.23
N THR A 82 13.46 -7.04 0.98
CA THR A 82 14.24 -7.88 1.89
C THR A 82 13.36 -8.27 3.08
N TYR A 83 13.57 -9.45 3.63
CA TYR A 83 12.87 -9.86 4.85
C TYR A 83 13.40 -9.05 6.05
N PRO A 84 12.53 -8.63 6.99
CA PRO A 84 12.98 -7.94 8.19
C PRO A 84 13.63 -8.92 9.16
N GLY A 85 14.93 -8.77 9.41
CA GLY A 85 15.62 -9.45 10.50
C GLY A 85 17.09 -9.04 10.63
N PRO A 86 17.78 -9.53 11.67
CA PRO A 86 19.18 -9.17 11.91
C PRO A 86 20.09 -9.78 10.83
N GLY A 87 20.97 -8.96 10.25
CA GLY A 87 22.00 -9.39 9.27
C GLY A 87 21.71 -8.99 7.82
N GLU A 88 22.68 -9.23 6.93
CA GLU A 88 22.51 -9.09 5.48
C GLU A 88 21.67 -10.26 4.97
N GLN A 89 20.38 -10.02 4.75
CA GLN A 89 19.47 -11.04 4.23
C GLN A 89 19.41 -10.99 2.70
N PRO A 90 19.32 -12.15 2.03
CA PRO A 90 19.17 -12.18 0.59
C PRO A 90 17.87 -11.47 0.16
N PRO A 91 17.87 -10.74 -0.97
CA PRO A 91 16.66 -10.10 -1.47
C PRO A 91 15.64 -11.16 -1.87
N LEU A 92 14.45 -11.13 -1.24
CA LEU A 92 13.33 -12.01 -1.56
C LEU A 92 12.80 -11.76 -2.97
N PHE A 93 12.66 -10.48 -3.33
CA PHE A 93 12.12 -10.08 -4.62
C PHE A 93 12.65 -8.72 -5.04
N VAL A 94 12.96 -8.55 -6.33
CA VAL A 94 13.37 -7.25 -6.89
C VAL A 94 12.25 -6.67 -7.71
N TRP A 95 11.60 -5.64 -7.19
CA TRP A 95 10.56 -4.90 -7.89
C TRP A 95 11.19 -4.00 -8.96
N ARG A 96 11.04 -4.41 -10.23
CA ARG A 96 11.49 -3.64 -11.40
C ARG A 96 10.33 -2.82 -11.96
N LEU A 97 10.63 -1.63 -12.48
CA LEU A 97 9.61 -0.75 -13.10
C LEU A 97 8.87 -1.42 -14.28
N ALA A 98 9.52 -2.34 -14.98
CA ALA A 98 8.91 -3.11 -16.08
C ALA A 98 7.78 -4.04 -15.60
N ASN A 99 7.84 -4.48 -14.34
CA ASN A 99 6.84 -5.38 -13.76
C ASN A 99 5.53 -4.65 -13.43
N PHE A 100 5.50 -3.32 -13.46
CA PHE A 100 4.30 -2.54 -13.14
C PHE A 100 3.13 -2.92 -14.05
N TRP A 101 3.33 -2.91 -15.37
CA TRP A 101 2.25 -3.17 -16.33
C TRP A 101 1.64 -4.57 -16.25
N PRO A 102 2.42 -5.68 -16.21
CA PRO A 102 1.84 -7.00 -16.06
C PRO A 102 1.14 -7.17 -14.71
N CYS A 103 1.67 -6.61 -13.62
CA CYS A 103 1.00 -6.64 -12.32
C CYS A 103 -0.30 -5.83 -12.33
N ALA A 104 -0.30 -4.63 -12.92
CA ALA A 104 -1.47 -3.77 -13.01
C ALA A 104 -2.56 -4.38 -13.90
N LEU A 105 -2.18 -5.06 -14.99
CA LEU A 105 -3.11 -5.83 -15.82
C LEU A 105 -3.68 -7.02 -15.06
N CYS A 106 -2.85 -7.77 -14.34
CA CYS A 106 -3.28 -8.89 -13.50
C CYS A 106 -4.27 -8.43 -12.41
N GLU A 107 -3.95 -7.33 -11.74
CA GLU A 107 -4.83 -6.71 -10.74
C GLU A 107 -6.17 -6.29 -11.37
N PHE A 108 -6.14 -5.62 -12.52
CA PHE A 108 -7.35 -5.24 -13.24
C PHE A 108 -8.23 -6.45 -13.58
N LEU A 109 -7.63 -7.52 -14.10
CA LEU A 109 -8.35 -8.75 -14.44
C LEU A 109 -8.96 -9.41 -13.19
N LEU A 110 -8.23 -9.46 -12.07
CA LEU A 110 -8.74 -9.97 -10.80
C LEU A 110 -9.91 -9.12 -10.28
N LEU A 111 -9.85 -7.80 -10.42
CA LEU A 111 -10.96 -6.90 -10.07
C LEU A 111 -12.18 -7.10 -10.96
N VAL A 112 -11.99 -7.30 -12.27
CA VAL A 112 -13.10 -7.63 -13.19
C VAL A 112 -13.73 -8.97 -12.82
N VAL A 113 -12.93 -10.00 -12.53
CA VAL A 113 -13.43 -11.29 -12.05
C VAL A 113 -14.21 -11.10 -10.75
N ALA A 114 -13.64 -10.40 -9.76
CA ALA A 114 -14.30 -10.15 -8.49
C ALA A 114 -15.59 -9.31 -8.62
N TYR A 115 -15.69 -8.46 -9.64
CA TYR A 115 -16.90 -7.69 -9.94
C TYR A 115 -18.01 -8.56 -10.56
N CYS A 116 -17.64 -9.48 -11.46
CA CYS A 116 -18.59 -10.39 -12.11
C CYS A 116 -18.99 -11.60 -11.22
N GLU A 117 -18.17 -11.90 -10.21
CA GLU A 117 -18.36 -13.04 -9.34
C GLU A 117 -19.60 -12.88 -8.45
N THR A 118 -20.50 -13.86 -8.51
CA THR A 118 -21.73 -13.89 -7.71
C THR A 118 -21.50 -14.47 -6.32
N SER A 119 -20.43 -15.26 -6.13
CA SER A 119 -20.09 -15.82 -4.83
C SER A 119 -19.37 -14.79 -3.95
N GLU A 120 -19.98 -14.46 -2.81
CA GLU A 120 -19.40 -13.48 -1.88
C GLU A 120 -18.04 -13.92 -1.34
N VAL A 121 -17.87 -15.23 -1.12
CA VAL A 121 -16.63 -15.81 -0.58
C VAL A 121 -15.47 -15.57 -1.57
N ALA A 122 -15.65 -15.90 -2.85
CA ALA A 122 -14.58 -15.72 -3.84
C ALA A 122 -14.25 -14.24 -4.04
N ARG A 123 -15.25 -13.35 -4.11
CA ARG A 123 -15.02 -11.91 -4.17
C ARG A 123 -14.18 -11.41 -2.99
N ARG A 124 -14.53 -11.81 -1.75
CA ARG A 124 -13.80 -11.42 -0.54
C ARG A 124 -12.38 -11.98 -0.52
N THR A 125 -12.16 -13.22 -0.96
CA THR A 125 -10.83 -13.84 -1.05
C THR A 125 -9.94 -13.14 -2.08
N ILE A 126 -10.49 -12.76 -3.23
CA ILE A 126 -9.75 -12.02 -4.26
C ILE A 126 -9.36 -10.64 -3.73
N VAL A 127 -10.31 -9.89 -3.16
CA VAL A 127 -10.04 -8.55 -2.64
C VAL A 127 -9.05 -8.60 -1.47
N SER A 128 -9.17 -9.56 -0.55
CA SER A 128 -8.24 -9.69 0.57
C SER A 128 -6.84 -10.08 0.10
N GLY A 129 -6.74 -10.97 -0.90
CA GLY A 129 -5.48 -11.30 -1.58
C GLY A 129 -4.83 -10.10 -2.25
N LEU A 130 -5.61 -9.26 -2.95
CA LEU A 130 -5.13 -8.02 -3.56
C LEU A 130 -4.62 -7.02 -2.51
N VAL A 131 -5.39 -6.79 -1.45
CA VAL A 131 -4.99 -5.91 -0.34
C VAL A 131 -3.70 -6.40 0.32
N LEU A 132 -3.60 -7.69 0.63
CA LEU A 132 -2.39 -8.29 1.19
C LEU A 132 -1.20 -8.19 0.24
N GLY A 133 -1.38 -8.47 -1.05
CA GLY A 133 -0.34 -8.32 -2.07
C GLY A 133 0.17 -6.89 -2.18
N LEU A 134 -0.74 -5.91 -2.20
CA LEU A 134 -0.40 -4.49 -2.20
C LEU A 134 0.35 -4.08 -0.92
N TRP A 135 -0.01 -4.63 0.24
CA TRP A 135 0.73 -4.42 1.47
C TRP A 135 2.15 -4.99 1.43
N LEU A 136 2.30 -6.24 0.97
CA LEU A 136 3.59 -6.91 0.85
C LEU A 136 4.56 -6.18 -0.08
N VAL A 137 4.05 -5.60 -1.18
CA VAL A 137 4.86 -4.83 -2.13
C VAL A 137 5.00 -3.36 -1.70
N GLY A 138 3.96 -2.78 -1.10
CA GLY A 138 3.86 -1.38 -0.71
C GLY A 138 4.71 -1.00 0.49
N LEU A 139 4.78 -1.87 1.49
CA LEU A 139 5.61 -1.68 2.68
C LEU A 139 7.10 -1.48 2.36
N PRO A 140 7.75 -2.34 1.55
CA PRO A 140 9.15 -2.13 1.15
C PRO A 140 9.29 -1.00 0.12
N ALA A 141 8.27 -0.73 -0.69
CA ALA A 141 8.29 0.40 -1.64
C ALA A 141 8.22 1.77 -0.96
N THR A 142 7.69 1.85 0.26
CA THR A 142 7.55 3.11 1.00
C THR A 142 8.93 3.54 1.53
N PRO A 143 9.40 4.77 1.22
CA PRO A 143 10.72 5.22 1.66
C PRO A 143 10.81 5.29 3.19
N GLU A 144 11.97 4.90 3.72
CA GLU A 144 12.25 4.89 5.16
C GLU A 144 12.08 6.26 5.82
N SER A 145 12.29 7.36 5.07
CA SER A 145 12.03 8.72 5.57
C SER A 145 10.56 8.94 5.92
N THR A 146 9.64 8.41 5.13
CA THR A 146 8.20 8.53 5.38
C THR A 146 7.77 7.66 6.55
N LYS A 147 8.33 6.44 6.67
CA LYS A 147 8.07 5.57 7.83
C LYS A 147 8.54 6.22 9.12
N ARG A 148 9.74 6.79 9.12
CA ARG A 148 10.29 7.51 10.28
C ARG A 148 9.46 8.74 10.63
N ALA A 149 9.08 9.54 9.63
CA ALA A 149 8.23 10.71 9.86
C ALA A 149 6.87 10.34 10.50
N ILE A 150 6.23 9.27 10.02
CA ILE A 150 4.99 8.76 10.63
C ILE A 150 5.24 8.26 12.06
N TRP A 151 6.34 7.55 12.27
CA TRP A 151 6.69 7.04 13.59
C TRP A 151 7.00 8.15 14.61
N ASP A 152 7.65 9.21 14.16
CA ASP A 152 7.97 10.38 14.97
C ASP A 152 6.70 11.16 15.33
N GLU A 153 5.76 11.26 14.40
CA GLU A 153 4.44 11.86 14.64
C GLU A 153 3.63 11.06 15.67
N VAL A 154 3.54 9.73 15.50
CA VAL A 154 2.84 8.85 16.44
C VAL A 154 3.46 8.93 17.84
N LYS A 155 4.79 8.98 17.94
CA LYS A 155 5.48 9.16 19.21
C LYS A 155 5.15 10.49 19.87
N ARG A 156 5.05 11.57 19.08
CA ARG A 156 4.69 12.89 19.58
C ARG A 156 3.30 12.90 20.18
N GLU A 157 2.31 12.40 19.45
CA GLU A 157 0.93 12.32 19.94
C GLU A 157 0.81 11.46 21.20
N ALA A 158 1.49 10.31 21.23
CA ALA A 158 1.51 9.43 22.41
C ALA A 158 2.15 10.12 23.63
N ALA A 159 3.24 10.87 23.42
CA ALA A 159 3.90 11.60 24.50
C ALA A 159 3.01 12.71 25.08
N GLU A 160 2.29 13.44 24.22
CA GLU A 160 1.33 14.48 24.64
C GLU A 160 0.18 13.87 25.45
N GLN A 161 -0.39 12.75 25.01
CA GLN A 161 -1.45 12.06 25.76
C GLN A 161 -0.98 11.60 27.14
N ILE A 162 0.24 11.06 27.25
CA ILE A 162 0.83 10.65 28.53
C ILE A 162 1.01 11.87 29.44
N LEU A 163 1.50 13.00 28.90
CA LEU A 163 1.68 14.23 29.68
C LEU A 163 0.34 14.78 30.20
N HIS A 164 -0.70 14.78 29.37
CA HIS A 164 -2.05 15.16 29.77
C HIS A 164 -2.60 14.26 30.88
N ALA A 165 -2.42 12.94 30.75
CA ALA A 165 -2.86 11.98 31.77
C ALA A 165 -2.12 12.18 33.11
N LEU A 166 -0.81 12.44 33.08
CA LEU A 166 -0.01 12.72 34.27
C LEU A 166 -0.39 14.05 34.94
N THR A 167 -0.71 15.07 34.13
CA THR A 167 -1.15 16.38 34.64
C THR A 167 -2.52 16.28 35.31
N ALA A 168 -3.47 15.58 34.68
CA ALA A 168 -4.79 15.34 35.27
C ALA A 168 -4.70 14.58 36.60
N ARG A 169 -3.77 13.62 36.71
CA ARG A 169 -3.55 12.84 37.94
C ARG A 169 -2.92 13.67 39.07
N ARG A 170 -2.11 14.69 38.74
CA ARG A 170 -1.47 15.58 39.73
C ARG A 170 -2.45 16.60 40.33
N VAL A 171 -3.50 17.00 39.61
CA VAL A 171 -4.50 17.99 40.07
C VAL A 171 -5.63 17.34 40.89
N GLY A 172 -5.78 16.01 40.80
CA GLY A 172 -6.77 15.24 41.57
C GLY A 172 -6.30 14.72 42.93
N CYS A 173 -5.14 15.19 43.43
CA CYS A 173 -4.65 14.97 44.80
C CYS A 173 -4.51 16.33 45.49
#